data_AF-A0A7X9DE12-F1
#
_entry.id   AF-A0A7X9DE12-F1
#
_cell.length_a   1.000
_cell.length_b   1.000
_cell.length_c   1.000
_cell.angle_alpha   90.00
_cell.angle_beta   90.00
_cell.angle_gamma   90.00
#
_symmetry.space_group_name_H-M   'P 1'
#
loop_
_entity.id
_entity.type
_entity.pdbx_description
1 polymer ?
#
loop_
_entity_poly.entity_id
_entity_poly.type
_entity_poly.pdbx_seq_one_letter_code
_entity_poly.pdbx_strand_id
1 'polypeptide(L)'
;MIKPKLHFLLLLTIVISLLVPITFLHAQEYVMPENEGATEVTMYKADTVVIDSIISNDVVLIPHDLLELGKTTSVGIATHYSDYTKIYSLPVSYTLWSKLKLEVTIPYVYREIKNKWTDVTSKANGLGDIKTGAAYLYSFSKDFDSITSIAITFPTGDAEKKVVDEASFSSTLIPLGNGSRSYSISQSFSYSLPDSPLRLYGSALGIMYENATINSNELDRGNVYGALAGFEYTWEFIKGFVKINYIDVKESKIQLSGTTSWMELNDSVKASDVIVGALYRVYSIIALKASVSIPVYTQYDKDLTDTPDRKLYVNFSVTSFL
;
A
#
# COMPACT_ATOMS: atom_id res chain seq x y z
N MET A 1 42.37 5.55 6.81
CA MET A 1 41.39 4.53 7.27
C MET A 1 40.57 5.11 8.40
N ILE A 2 39.40 5.69 8.09
CA ILE A 2 38.52 6.33 9.07
C ILE A 2 37.21 5.53 9.13
N LYS A 3 36.70 5.34 10.35
CA LYS A 3 35.77 4.31 10.81
C LYS A 3 34.40 4.33 10.09
N PRO A 4 34.02 3.29 9.31
CA PRO A 4 32.68 3.15 8.73
C PRO A 4 31.56 2.99 9.79
N LYS A 5 31.93 2.68 11.05
CA LYS A 5 30.98 2.51 12.16
C LYS A 5 30.31 3.81 12.60
N LEU A 6 30.94 4.97 12.44
CA LEU A 6 30.39 6.24 12.92
C LEU A 6 29.27 6.76 11.99
N HIS A 7 29.44 6.60 10.67
CA HIS A 7 28.43 7.02 9.70
C HIS A 7 27.20 6.12 9.73
N PHE A 8 27.38 4.81 9.94
CA PHE A 8 26.28 3.87 10.15
C PHE A 8 25.46 4.22 11.39
N LEU A 9 26.12 4.53 12.51
CA LEU A 9 25.44 4.91 13.75
C LEU A 9 24.67 6.22 13.59
N LEU A 10 25.27 7.21 12.93
CA LEU A 10 24.65 8.54 12.73
C LEU A 10 23.44 8.46 11.79
N LEU A 11 23.52 7.60 10.76
CA LEU A 11 22.39 7.33 9.86
C LEU A 11 21.26 6.59 10.57
N LEU A 12 21.58 5.61 11.42
CA LEU A 12 20.62 4.91 12.26
C LEU A 12 19.91 5.89 13.22
N THR A 13 20.66 6.82 13.83
CA THR A 13 20.08 7.85 14.71
C THR A 13 19.18 8.81 13.95
N ILE A 14 19.55 9.21 12.72
CA ILE A 14 18.70 10.07 11.88
C ILE A 14 17.41 9.35 11.49
N VAL A 15 17.51 8.09 11.07
CA VAL A 15 16.35 7.24 10.76
C VAL A 15 15.47 7.11 12.00
N ILE A 16 16.01 6.71 13.16
CA ILE A 16 15.25 6.60 14.42
C ILE A 16 14.62 7.93 14.83
N SER A 17 15.31 9.05 14.66
CA SER A 17 14.78 10.38 15.01
C SER A 17 13.67 10.86 14.08
N LEU A 18 13.66 10.43 12.80
CA LEU A 18 12.57 10.67 11.85
C LEU A 18 11.36 9.74 12.06
N LEU A 19 11.55 8.59 12.74
CA LEU A 19 10.48 7.65 13.10
C LEU A 19 9.69 8.09 14.35
N VAL A 20 10.15 9.15 15.05
CA VAL A 20 9.47 9.70 16.23
C VAL A 20 8.96 11.12 15.97
N PRO A 21 7.84 11.30 15.25
CA PRO A 21 6.89 12.34 15.59
C PRO A 21 5.90 11.77 16.60
N ILE A 22 5.98 12.29 17.82
CA ILE A 22 4.89 12.26 18.80
C ILE A 22 3.85 13.23 18.26
N THR A 23 2.78 12.71 17.66
CA THR A 23 1.57 13.50 17.41
C THR A 23 0.42 12.82 18.11
N PHE A 24 0.12 13.33 19.31
CA PHE A 24 -1.16 13.15 19.97
C PHE A 24 -2.22 13.86 19.11
N LEU A 25 -2.81 13.13 18.18
CA LEU A 25 -4.04 13.55 17.51
C LEU A 25 -5.21 12.93 18.28
N HIS A 26 -6.03 13.80 18.87
CA HIS A 26 -7.29 13.42 19.48
C HIS A 26 -8.24 12.94 18.36
N ALA A 27 -8.91 11.80 18.57
CA ALA A 27 -9.84 11.21 17.61
C ALA A 27 -11.25 11.10 18.22
N GLN A 28 -12.27 11.38 17.39
CA GLN A 28 -13.70 11.42 17.70
C GLN A 28 -14.43 10.33 16.88
N GLU A 29 -15.71 10.47 16.50
CA GLU A 29 -16.64 9.33 16.39
C GLU A 29 -16.57 8.26 15.24
N TYR A 30 -16.03 7.05 15.50
CA TYR A 30 -16.31 5.71 14.95
C TYR A 30 -17.69 5.15 15.36
N VAL A 31 -18.53 4.94 14.35
CA VAL A 31 -19.82 4.25 14.48
C VAL A 31 -19.60 2.81 14.01
N MET A 32 -20.02 1.83 14.82
CA MET A 32 -20.06 0.43 14.37
C MET A 32 -20.99 0.33 13.16
N PRO A 33 -20.57 -0.26 12.02
CA PRO A 33 -21.50 -0.52 10.94
C PRO A 33 -22.49 -1.59 11.40
N GLU A 34 -23.70 -1.16 11.77
CA GLU A 34 -24.83 -2.05 12.07
C GLU A 34 -25.28 -2.75 10.78
N ASN A 35 -24.60 -3.81 10.32
CA ASN A 35 -24.93 -4.61 9.12
C ASN A 35 -25.05 -3.86 7.77
N GLU A 36 -25.21 -2.55 7.77
CA GLU A 36 -25.27 -1.66 6.62
C GLU A 36 -23.83 -1.25 6.28
N GLY A 37 -23.34 -1.71 5.13
CA GLY A 37 -22.04 -1.30 4.61
C GLY A 37 -20.82 -2.02 5.20
N ALA A 38 -20.96 -2.93 6.18
CA ALA A 38 -19.82 -3.69 6.72
C ALA A 38 -19.04 -4.45 5.63
N THR A 39 -19.78 -5.06 4.70
CA THR A 39 -19.24 -5.74 3.53
C THR A 39 -18.53 -4.78 2.56
N GLU A 40 -19.10 -3.60 2.33
CA GLU A 40 -18.51 -2.58 1.44
C GLU A 40 -17.25 -1.98 2.07
N VAL A 41 -17.28 -1.66 3.38
CA VAL A 41 -16.12 -1.25 4.18
C VAL A 41 -15.01 -2.31 4.13
N THR A 42 -15.37 -3.58 4.21
CA THR A 42 -14.43 -4.70 4.06
C THR A 42 -13.83 -4.75 2.66
N MET A 43 -14.62 -4.52 1.60
CA MET A 43 -14.09 -4.36 0.24
C MET A 43 -13.15 -3.15 0.13
N TYR A 44 -13.49 -1.99 0.68
CA TYR A 44 -12.62 -0.80 0.62
C TYR A 44 -11.29 -1.05 1.30
N LYS A 45 -11.31 -1.72 2.46
CA LYS A 45 -10.11 -2.14 3.17
C LYS A 45 -9.30 -3.10 2.31
N ALA A 46 -9.92 -4.14 1.77
CA ALA A 46 -9.27 -5.10 0.89
C ALA A 46 -8.67 -4.42 -0.35
N ASP A 47 -9.43 -3.60 -1.07
CA ASP A 47 -8.97 -2.84 -2.25
C ASP A 47 -7.77 -1.96 -1.92
N THR A 48 -7.84 -1.20 -0.82
CA THR A 48 -6.76 -0.30 -0.40
C THR A 48 -5.52 -1.08 0.02
N VAL A 49 -5.68 -2.16 0.77
CA VAL A 49 -4.58 -3.01 1.22
C VAL A 49 -3.93 -3.75 0.05
N VAL A 50 -4.73 -4.20 -0.92
CA VAL A 50 -4.24 -4.79 -2.16
C VAL A 50 -3.44 -3.77 -2.94
N ILE A 51 -3.99 -2.56 -3.13
CA ILE A 51 -3.31 -1.48 -3.83
C ILE A 51 -2.00 -1.13 -3.11
N ASP A 52 -2.02 -0.96 -1.80
CA ASP A 52 -0.84 -0.66 -0.99
C ASP A 52 0.19 -1.79 -1.03
N SER A 53 -0.24 -3.06 -1.05
CA SER A 53 0.64 -4.21 -1.22
C SER A 53 1.29 -4.21 -2.60
N ILE A 54 0.52 -3.95 -3.66
CA ILE A 54 1.01 -3.85 -5.03
C ILE A 54 2.01 -2.71 -5.17
N ILE A 55 1.68 -1.51 -4.66
CA ILE A 55 2.58 -0.36 -4.63
C ILE A 55 3.86 -0.71 -3.87
N SER A 56 3.73 -1.26 -2.67
CA SER A 56 4.88 -1.61 -1.81
C SER A 56 5.77 -2.64 -2.49
N ASN A 57 5.20 -3.61 -3.21
CA ASN A 57 5.94 -4.63 -3.95
C ASN A 57 6.44 -4.14 -5.32
N ASP A 58 5.88 -3.07 -5.88
CA ASP A 58 6.35 -2.46 -7.13
C ASP A 58 7.50 -1.48 -6.91
N VAL A 59 7.47 -0.80 -5.76
CA VAL A 59 8.54 0.05 -5.23
C VAL A 59 9.86 -0.71 -5.10
N VAL A 60 9.80 -2.04 -5.00
CA VAL A 60 10.93 -2.99 -4.96
C VAL A 60 11.74 -2.98 -6.26
N LEU A 61 11.18 -2.67 -7.43
CA LEU A 61 11.96 -2.68 -8.69
C LEU A 61 12.65 -1.34 -8.98
N ILE A 62 12.28 -0.27 -8.27
CA ILE A 62 12.84 1.06 -8.48
C ILE A 62 14.33 1.16 -8.11
N PRO A 63 14.86 0.50 -7.05
CA PRO A 63 16.31 0.43 -6.82
C PRO A 63 17.08 -0.21 -7.98
N HIS A 64 16.52 -1.25 -8.62
CA HIS A 64 17.10 -1.83 -9.84
C HIS A 64 17.11 -0.81 -10.97
N ASP A 65 15.97 -0.17 -11.22
CA ASP A 65 15.86 0.81 -12.30
C ASP A 65 16.77 2.03 -12.06
N LEU A 66 16.88 2.53 -10.82
CA LEU A 66 17.77 3.65 -10.46
C LEU A 66 19.25 3.29 -10.57
N LEU A 67 19.64 2.09 -10.13
CA LEU A 67 21.01 1.59 -10.27
C LEU A 67 21.38 1.35 -11.74
N GLU A 68 20.48 0.74 -12.52
CA GLU A 68 20.65 0.56 -13.98
C GLU A 68 20.81 1.92 -14.70
N LEU A 69 20.17 2.97 -14.21
CA LEU A 69 20.19 4.30 -14.82
C LEU A 69 21.30 5.23 -14.28
N GLY A 70 22.00 4.82 -13.21
CA GLY A 70 22.98 5.68 -12.53
C GLY A 70 22.35 6.95 -11.93
N LYS A 71 21.06 6.88 -11.56
CA LYS A 71 20.26 8.00 -11.07
C LYS A 71 20.07 7.92 -9.57
N THR A 72 19.98 9.07 -8.91
CA THR A 72 19.86 9.12 -7.46
C THR A 72 18.48 9.54 -7.03
N THR A 73 17.78 10.38 -7.79
CA THR A 73 16.49 10.92 -7.35
C THR A 73 15.38 10.45 -8.29
N SER A 74 14.19 10.22 -7.75
CA SER A 74 12.99 10.05 -8.56
C SER A 74 11.80 10.79 -7.98
N VAL A 75 10.97 11.34 -8.87
CA VAL A 75 9.68 11.94 -8.54
C VAL A 75 8.68 11.41 -9.55
N GLY A 76 7.54 10.94 -9.07
CA GLY A 76 6.51 10.42 -9.95
C GLY A 76 5.11 10.83 -9.55
N ILE A 77 4.18 10.50 -10.42
CA ILE A 77 2.74 10.52 -10.17
C ILE A 77 2.26 9.10 -10.44
N ALA A 78 1.61 8.49 -9.46
CA ALA A 78 0.97 7.20 -9.63
C ALA A 78 -0.54 7.34 -9.36
N THR A 79 -1.32 6.60 -10.13
CA THR A 79 -2.77 6.61 -10.06
C THR A 79 -3.27 5.18 -9.99
N HIS A 80 -4.21 4.94 -9.09
CA HIS A 80 -4.85 3.64 -8.90
C HIS A 80 -6.34 3.86 -8.99
N TYR A 81 -7.01 3.05 -9.81
CA TYR A 81 -8.44 3.13 -10.04
C TYR A 81 -9.07 1.78 -9.75
N SER A 82 -10.04 1.77 -8.85
CA SER A 82 -11.08 0.76 -8.70
C SER A 82 -12.45 1.41 -8.94
N ASP A 83 -13.50 0.60 -9.04
CA ASP A 83 -14.87 1.10 -9.19
C ASP A 83 -15.26 2.11 -8.10
N TYR A 84 -14.72 1.94 -6.89
CA TYR A 84 -15.12 2.73 -5.72
C TYR A 84 -14.00 3.56 -5.09
N THR A 85 -12.75 3.33 -5.46
CA THR A 85 -11.58 4.04 -4.90
C THR A 85 -10.67 4.52 -6.00
N LYS A 86 -10.28 5.79 -5.93
CA LYS A 86 -9.26 6.40 -6.79
C LYS A 86 -8.17 6.97 -5.90
N ILE A 87 -6.92 6.57 -6.11
CA ILE A 87 -5.77 7.05 -5.35
C ILE A 87 -4.80 7.71 -6.31
N TYR A 88 -4.49 8.97 -6.06
CA TYR A 88 -3.43 9.71 -6.75
C TYR A 88 -2.30 9.89 -5.76
N SER A 89 -1.12 9.35 -6.04
CA SER A 89 0.02 9.46 -5.14
C SER A 89 1.20 10.16 -5.80
N LEU A 90 1.91 10.91 -4.96
CA LEU A 90 3.18 11.55 -5.31
C LEU A 90 4.32 10.78 -4.63
N PRO A 91 4.86 9.73 -5.25
CA PRO A 91 6.09 9.09 -4.78
C PRO A 91 7.30 9.97 -5.07
N VAL A 92 8.11 10.20 -4.04
CA VAL A 92 9.41 10.86 -4.11
C VAL A 92 10.42 9.92 -3.50
N SER A 93 11.54 9.69 -4.18
CA SER A 93 12.61 8.84 -3.67
C SER A 93 14.00 9.41 -3.90
N TYR A 94 14.92 9.06 -3.01
CA TYR A 94 16.34 9.40 -3.11
C TYR A 94 17.21 8.18 -2.79
N THR A 95 18.18 7.89 -3.63
CA THR A 95 19.06 6.72 -3.54
C THR A 95 20.47 7.15 -3.16
N LEU A 96 20.88 6.69 -1.99
CA LEU A 96 22.21 6.78 -1.42
C LEU A 96 23.06 5.59 -1.88
N TRP A 97 24.24 5.87 -2.40
CA TRP A 97 25.27 4.88 -2.75
C TRP A 97 24.78 3.75 -3.67
N SER A 98 23.79 4.06 -4.52
CA SER A 98 23.16 3.13 -5.47
C SER A 98 22.52 1.88 -4.84
N LYS A 99 22.39 1.80 -3.51
CA LYS A 99 21.89 0.62 -2.80
C LYS A 99 20.81 0.93 -1.78
N LEU A 100 20.86 2.10 -1.13
CA LEU A 100 19.88 2.48 -0.14
C LEU A 100 18.96 3.55 -0.72
N LYS A 101 17.71 3.21 -0.98
CA LYS A 101 16.68 4.16 -1.39
C LYS A 101 15.89 4.60 -0.17
N LEU A 102 15.68 5.89 -0.03
CA LEU A 102 14.73 6.52 0.90
C LEU A 102 13.54 7.02 0.09
N GLU A 103 12.34 6.94 0.63
CA GLU A 103 11.14 7.33 -0.10
C GLU A 103 10.06 7.91 0.80
N VAL A 104 9.25 8.76 0.20
CA VAL A 104 8.03 9.34 0.76
C VAL A 104 6.94 9.24 -0.29
N THR A 105 5.75 8.81 0.11
CA THR A 105 4.56 8.78 -0.73
C THR A 105 3.47 9.58 -0.06
N ILE A 106 2.92 10.55 -0.79
CA ILE A 106 1.80 11.37 -0.34
C ILE A 106 0.58 11.00 -1.19
N PRO A 107 -0.41 10.27 -0.64
CA PRO A 107 -1.61 9.90 -1.37
C PRO A 107 -2.72 10.94 -1.20
N TYR A 108 -3.48 11.12 -2.27
CA TYR A 108 -4.77 11.78 -2.30
C TYR A 108 -5.81 10.72 -2.67
N VAL A 109 -6.77 10.52 -1.78
CA VAL A 109 -7.78 9.45 -1.89
C VAL A 109 -9.10 10.09 -2.27
N TYR A 110 -9.79 9.46 -3.22
CA TYR A 110 -11.18 9.72 -3.57
C TYR A 110 -11.93 8.39 -3.45
N ARG A 111 -13.05 8.40 -2.73
CA ARG A 111 -13.90 7.22 -2.50
C ARG A 111 -15.35 7.55 -2.79
N GLU A 112 -16.05 6.56 -3.31
CA GLU A 112 -17.45 6.63 -3.69
C GLU A 112 -18.18 5.40 -3.18
N ILE A 113 -19.06 5.59 -2.20
CA ILE A 113 -19.91 4.52 -1.64
C ILE A 113 -21.31 4.68 -2.21
N LYS A 114 -21.81 3.63 -2.85
CA LYS A 114 -23.19 3.57 -3.33
C LYS A 114 -24.00 2.67 -2.41
N ASN A 115 -24.96 3.24 -1.70
CA ASN A 115 -25.85 2.47 -0.84
C ASN A 115 -26.79 1.61 -1.71
N LYS A 116 -26.71 0.28 -1.56
CA LYS A 116 -27.49 -0.68 -2.35
C LYS A 116 -29.01 -0.56 -2.18
N TRP A 117 -29.48 -0.05 -1.04
CA TRP A 117 -30.90 0.01 -0.70
C TRP A 117 -31.54 1.35 -1.07
N THR A 118 -30.79 2.45 -0.96
CA THR A 118 -31.29 3.80 -1.25
C THR A 118 -30.89 4.31 -2.63
N ASP A 119 -29.99 3.62 -3.32
CA ASP A 119 -29.37 4.03 -4.60
C ASP A 119 -28.62 5.37 -4.53
N VAL A 120 -28.40 5.89 -3.31
CA VAL A 120 -27.67 7.13 -3.04
C VAL A 120 -26.17 6.87 -3.09
N THR A 121 -25.45 7.81 -3.71
CA THR A 121 -24.00 7.78 -3.81
C THR A 121 -23.36 8.85 -2.94
N SER A 122 -22.63 8.44 -1.90
CA SER A 122 -21.84 9.30 -1.02
C SER A 122 -20.38 9.35 -1.49
N LYS A 123 -19.78 10.55 -1.54
CA LYS A 123 -18.42 10.77 -2.07
C LYS A 123 -17.56 11.47 -1.02
N ALA A 124 -16.33 10.98 -0.84
CA ALA A 124 -15.34 11.61 0.02
C ALA A 124 -14.00 11.71 -0.69
N ASN A 125 -13.27 12.80 -0.44
CA ASN A 125 -11.94 13.00 -0.97
C ASN A 125 -11.07 13.83 -0.03
N GLY A 126 -9.77 13.60 -0.10
CA GLY A 126 -8.78 14.32 0.72
C GLY A 126 -7.42 13.62 0.72
N LEU A 127 -6.52 14.11 1.56
CA LEU A 127 -5.24 13.45 1.79
C LEU A 127 -5.49 12.11 2.49
N GLY A 128 -4.78 11.09 2.02
CA GLY A 128 -4.68 9.81 2.72
C GLY A 128 -3.45 9.77 3.62
N ASP A 129 -3.12 8.57 4.09
CA ASP A 129 -1.99 8.39 5.00
C ASP A 129 -0.63 8.49 4.28
N ILE A 130 0.18 9.45 4.71
CA ILE A 130 1.55 9.63 4.23
C ILE A 130 2.41 8.44 4.66
N LYS A 131 3.17 7.91 3.71
CA LYS A 131 4.08 6.79 3.93
C LYS A 131 5.52 7.24 3.73
N THR A 132 6.42 6.83 4.61
CA THR A 132 7.87 7.00 4.43
C THR A 132 8.57 5.67 4.56
N GLY A 133 9.65 5.47 3.85
CA GLY A 133 10.32 4.18 3.83
C GLY A 133 11.77 4.22 3.40
N ALA A 134 12.41 3.08 3.57
CA ALA A 134 13.75 2.81 3.10
C ALA A 134 13.80 1.40 2.48
N ALA A 135 14.51 1.26 1.36
CA ALA A 135 14.75 0.00 0.69
C ALA A 135 16.25 -0.19 0.46
N TYR A 136 16.78 -1.36 0.81
CA TYR A 136 18.19 -1.71 0.63
C TYR A 136 18.33 -2.84 -0.37
N LEU A 137 19.10 -2.58 -1.43
CA LEU A 137 19.48 -3.55 -2.46
C LEU A 137 20.78 -4.27 -2.07
N TYR A 138 20.70 -5.59 -2.03
CA TYR A 138 21.82 -6.49 -1.84
C TYR A 138 21.96 -7.44 -3.03
N SER A 139 23.05 -7.26 -3.79
CA SER A 139 23.41 -8.14 -4.90
C SER A 139 24.28 -9.29 -4.42
N PHE A 140 23.74 -10.52 -4.48
CA PHE A 140 24.49 -11.74 -4.17
C PHE A 140 25.41 -12.13 -5.34
N SER A 141 24.94 -11.92 -6.57
CA SER A 141 25.68 -12.15 -7.80
C SER A 141 25.24 -11.14 -8.87
N LYS A 142 25.78 -11.24 -10.08
CA LYS A 142 25.35 -10.40 -11.22
C LYS A 142 23.89 -10.61 -11.64
N ASP A 143 23.34 -11.79 -11.32
CA ASP A 143 22.03 -12.25 -11.80
C ASP A 143 21.03 -12.40 -10.65
N PHE A 144 21.48 -12.34 -9.39
CA PHE A 144 20.65 -12.60 -8.23
C PHE A 144 20.76 -11.47 -7.20
N ASP A 145 19.62 -10.85 -6.96
CA ASP A 145 19.48 -9.68 -6.11
C ASP A 145 18.38 -9.88 -5.08
N SER A 146 18.53 -9.16 -3.98
CA SER A 146 17.60 -9.11 -2.86
C SER A 146 17.35 -7.69 -2.44
N ILE A 147 16.10 -7.39 -2.11
CA ILE A 147 15.71 -6.06 -1.64
C ILE A 147 14.91 -6.22 -0.36
N THR A 148 15.41 -5.61 0.70
CA THR A 148 14.69 -5.48 1.97
C THR A 148 14.15 -4.06 2.05
N SER A 149 12.85 -3.90 2.20
CA SER A 149 12.22 -2.60 2.42
C SER A 149 11.50 -2.54 3.75
N ILE A 150 11.65 -1.41 4.43
CA ILE A 150 10.87 -1.05 5.61
C ILE A 150 10.14 0.26 5.33
N ALA A 151 8.92 0.40 5.83
CA ALA A 151 8.20 1.67 5.74
C ALA A 151 7.27 1.86 6.93
N ILE A 152 7.01 3.13 7.24
CA ILE A 152 6.01 3.57 8.20
C ILE A 152 4.93 4.34 7.45
N THR A 153 3.69 4.01 7.76
CA THR A 153 2.52 4.79 7.33
C THR A 153 2.02 5.59 8.53
N PHE A 154 1.92 6.90 8.37
CA PHE A 154 1.47 7.82 9.41
C PHE A 154 -0.03 8.09 9.26
N PRO A 155 -0.81 8.04 10.36
CA PRO A 155 -2.26 8.27 10.33
C PRO A 155 -2.56 9.75 10.12
N THR A 156 -2.43 10.20 8.88
CA THR A 156 -2.53 11.60 8.44
C THR A 156 -3.75 11.84 7.57
N GLY A 157 -4.33 10.77 7.02
CA GLY A 157 -5.62 10.79 6.37
C GLY A 157 -6.76 10.81 7.38
N ASP A 158 -7.88 11.41 6.98
CA ASP A 158 -9.08 11.53 7.81
C ASP A 158 -9.77 10.16 7.94
N ALA A 159 -9.58 9.50 9.08
CA ALA A 159 -10.18 8.20 9.37
C ALA A 159 -11.69 8.27 9.67
N GLU A 160 -12.25 9.47 9.84
CA GLU A 160 -13.62 9.71 10.30
C GLU A 160 -14.39 10.63 9.36
N LYS A 161 -13.97 10.76 8.10
CA LYS A 161 -14.56 11.70 7.14
C LYS A 161 -16.08 11.45 7.00
N LYS A 162 -16.87 12.31 7.64
CA LYS A 162 -18.33 12.28 7.59
C LYS A 162 -18.80 12.98 6.32
N VAL A 163 -19.59 12.27 5.52
CA VAL A 163 -20.29 12.80 4.36
C VAL A 163 -21.76 12.86 4.72
N VAL A 164 -22.29 14.07 4.81
CA VAL A 164 -23.72 14.29 5.03
C VAL A 164 -24.38 14.27 3.66
N ASP A 165 -25.29 13.32 3.46
CA ASP A 165 -26.17 13.37 2.32
C ASP A 165 -27.32 14.35 2.62
N GLU A 166 -27.35 15.46 1.90
CA GLU A 166 -28.38 16.50 2.03
C GLU A 166 -29.78 15.97 1.70
N ALA A 167 -29.90 14.88 0.91
CA ALA A 167 -31.19 14.32 0.51
C ALA A 167 -31.79 13.36 1.55
N SER A 168 -30.97 12.56 2.23
CA SER A 168 -31.43 11.60 3.24
C SER A 168 -31.23 12.06 4.68
N PHE A 169 -30.57 13.21 4.91
CA PHE A 169 -30.10 13.67 6.23
C PHE A 169 -29.29 12.60 6.99
N SER A 170 -28.76 11.60 6.28
CA SER A 170 -27.92 10.56 6.85
C SER A 170 -26.46 10.94 6.70
N SER A 171 -25.65 10.62 7.71
CA SER A 171 -24.20 10.80 7.65
C SER A 171 -23.53 9.45 7.41
N THR A 172 -22.84 9.30 6.27
CA THR A 172 -22.00 8.15 5.98
C THR A 172 -20.55 8.46 6.35
N LEU A 173 -19.87 7.56 7.05
CA LEU A 173 -18.45 7.67 7.34
C LEU A 173 -17.65 6.99 6.23
N ILE A 174 -16.81 7.75 5.52
CA ILE A 174 -16.00 7.25 4.41
C ILE A 174 -14.53 7.52 4.70
N PRO A 175 -13.80 6.60 5.34
CA PRO A 175 -12.45 6.88 5.80
C PRO A 175 -11.52 7.16 4.61
N LEU A 176 -10.62 8.14 4.76
CA LEU A 176 -9.56 8.49 3.80
C LEU A 176 -8.19 8.03 4.29
N GLY A 177 -8.05 7.78 5.59
CA GLY A 177 -6.92 7.10 6.23
C GLY A 177 -7.42 5.94 7.10
N ASN A 178 -6.49 5.12 7.59
CA ASN A 178 -6.81 3.99 8.46
C ASN A 178 -6.87 4.37 9.96
N GLY A 179 -6.40 5.57 10.34
CA GLY A 179 -6.39 6.06 11.72
C GLY A 179 -5.32 5.43 12.62
N SER A 180 -4.56 4.46 12.12
CA SER A 180 -3.49 3.75 12.82
C SER A 180 -2.12 4.05 12.18
N ARG A 181 -1.08 4.15 13.00
CA ARG A 181 0.26 3.99 12.47
C ARG A 181 0.47 2.54 12.03
N SER A 182 1.15 2.32 10.92
CA SER A 182 1.52 0.97 10.49
C SER A 182 2.98 0.87 10.10
N TYR A 183 3.53 -0.33 10.28
CA TYR A 183 4.90 -0.68 9.94
C TYR A 183 4.87 -1.81 8.92
N SER A 184 5.46 -1.58 7.75
CA SER A 184 5.59 -2.62 6.73
C SER A 184 7.04 -3.06 6.59
N ILE A 185 7.25 -4.37 6.47
CA ILE A 185 8.51 -4.97 6.03
C ILE A 185 8.22 -5.84 4.80
N SER A 186 9.03 -5.68 3.75
CA SER A 186 9.01 -6.57 2.59
C SER A 186 10.40 -7.06 2.28
N GLN A 187 10.48 -8.33 1.92
CA GLN A 187 11.68 -8.98 1.45
C GLN A 187 11.42 -9.54 0.07
N SER A 188 12.21 -9.10 -0.89
CA SER A 188 12.06 -9.46 -2.29
C SER A 188 13.34 -10.05 -2.84
N PHE A 189 13.20 -10.91 -3.84
CA PHE A 189 14.29 -11.54 -4.55
C PHE A 189 14.01 -11.45 -6.05
N SER A 190 15.05 -11.22 -6.83
CA SER A 190 14.98 -11.28 -8.28
C SER A 190 16.14 -12.08 -8.86
N TYR A 191 15.83 -12.89 -9.86
CA TYR A 191 16.80 -13.67 -10.60
C TYR A 191 16.67 -13.40 -12.10
N SER A 192 17.70 -12.81 -12.69
CA SER A 192 17.78 -12.62 -14.15
C SER A 192 18.34 -13.90 -14.77
N LEU A 193 17.63 -14.48 -15.74
CA LEU A 193 18.15 -15.67 -16.41
C LEU A 193 19.38 -15.29 -17.25
N PRO A 194 20.50 -16.03 -17.15
CA PRO A 194 21.66 -15.79 -17.99
C PRO A 194 21.30 -15.83 -19.48
N ASP A 195 21.82 -14.87 -20.24
CA ASP A 195 21.63 -14.74 -21.70
C ASP A 195 20.16 -14.69 -22.15
N SER A 196 19.26 -14.28 -21.25
CA SER A 196 17.83 -14.19 -21.51
C SER A 196 17.28 -12.83 -21.06
N PRO A 197 16.32 -12.25 -21.80
CA PRO A 197 15.58 -11.07 -21.37
C PRO A 197 14.59 -11.33 -20.22
N LEU A 198 14.50 -12.57 -19.72
CA LEU A 198 13.58 -12.97 -18.66
C LEU A 198 14.18 -12.76 -17.26
N ARG A 199 13.42 -12.12 -16.38
CA ARG A 199 13.73 -11.99 -14.95
C ARG A 199 12.58 -12.57 -14.14
N LEU A 200 12.89 -13.43 -13.18
CA LEU A 200 11.95 -13.96 -12.20
C LEU A 200 12.04 -13.12 -10.92
N TYR A 201 10.93 -12.97 -10.21
CA TYR A 201 10.95 -12.32 -8.89
C TYR A 201 9.89 -12.91 -7.97
N GLY A 202 10.16 -12.78 -6.67
CA GLY A 202 9.21 -13.06 -5.62
C GLY A 202 9.42 -12.15 -4.43
N SER A 203 8.36 -11.90 -3.67
CA SER A 203 8.41 -11.11 -2.45
C SER A 203 7.46 -11.66 -1.38
N ALA A 204 7.79 -11.34 -0.13
CA ALA A 204 6.94 -11.52 1.02
C ALA A 204 6.81 -10.18 1.76
N LEU A 205 5.61 -9.87 2.23
CA LEU A 205 5.24 -8.62 2.87
C LEU A 205 4.56 -8.91 4.21
N GLY A 206 4.89 -8.13 5.23
CA GLY A 206 4.12 -8.04 6.47
C GLY A 206 3.84 -6.57 6.79
N ILE A 207 2.59 -6.25 7.14
CA ILE A 207 2.17 -4.95 7.64
C ILE A 207 1.58 -5.15 9.03
N MET A 208 2.17 -4.49 10.02
CA MET A 208 1.73 -4.49 11.40
C MET A 208 1.08 -3.15 11.71
N TYR A 209 -0.10 -3.18 12.31
CA TYR A 209 -0.80 -1.96 12.72
C TYR A 209 -0.64 -1.74 14.22
N GLU A 210 -0.45 -0.49 14.61
CA GLU A 210 -0.66 -0.09 16.01
C GLU A 210 -2.16 0.04 16.26
N ASN A 211 -2.55 -0.24 17.50
CA ASN A 211 -3.90 0.03 17.96
C ASN A 211 -4.18 1.52 17.81
N ALA A 212 -5.28 1.85 17.13
CA ALA A 212 -5.79 3.20 17.08
C ALA A 212 -6.80 3.40 18.20
N THR A 213 -6.91 4.62 18.70
CA THR A 213 -8.10 5.05 19.41
C THR A 213 -8.95 5.85 18.45
N ILE A 214 -10.17 5.41 18.19
CA ILE A 214 -11.18 6.17 17.43
C ILE A 214 -12.37 6.30 18.38
N ASN A 215 -12.81 7.54 18.68
CA ASN A 215 -13.80 7.90 19.74
C ASN A 215 -13.83 6.98 20.94
N SER A 216 -12.73 6.98 21.67
CA SER A 216 -12.65 6.28 22.95
C SER A 216 -12.83 4.76 22.85
N ASN A 217 -12.97 4.21 21.64
CA ASN A 217 -12.87 2.80 21.33
C ASN A 217 -11.44 2.51 20.87
N GLU A 218 -10.89 1.39 21.30
CA GLU A 218 -9.61 0.91 20.81
C GLU A 218 -9.85 0.01 19.59
N LEU A 219 -9.09 0.20 18.52
CA LEU A 219 -9.23 -0.51 17.27
C LEU A 219 -7.90 -1.17 16.91
N ASP A 220 -7.89 -2.50 16.86
CA ASP A 220 -6.85 -3.30 16.24
C ASP A 220 -7.29 -3.58 14.80
N ARG A 221 -6.52 -3.12 13.81
CA ARG A 221 -6.86 -3.23 12.38
C ARG A 221 -6.60 -4.62 11.79
N GLY A 222 -5.99 -5.53 12.56
CA GLY A 222 -5.53 -6.81 12.07
C GLY A 222 -4.32 -6.68 11.15
N ASN A 223 -3.32 -7.53 11.35
CA ASN A 223 -2.11 -7.52 10.52
C ASN A 223 -2.39 -7.99 9.09
N VAL A 224 -1.57 -7.54 8.14
CA VAL A 224 -1.63 -7.97 6.74
C VAL A 224 -0.38 -8.74 6.39
N TYR A 225 -0.55 -9.88 5.73
CA TYR A 225 0.54 -10.65 5.16
C TYR A 225 0.33 -10.79 3.67
N GLY A 226 1.40 -10.63 2.89
CA GLY A 226 1.36 -10.72 1.45
C GLY A 226 2.49 -11.56 0.90
N ALA A 227 2.25 -12.16 -0.26
CA ALA A 227 3.26 -12.81 -1.06
C ALA A 227 3.03 -12.49 -2.53
N LEU A 228 4.09 -12.28 -3.28
CA LEU A 228 4.01 -12.01 -4.71
C LEU A 228 5.06 -12.84 -5.43
N ALA A 229 4.71 -13.36 -6.60
CA ALA A 229 5.63 -14.06 -7.47
C ALA A 229 5.31 -13.71 -8.92
N GLY A 230 6.32 -13.68 -9.78
CA GLY A 230 6.09 -13.37 -11.18
C GLY A 230 7.35 -13.38 -12.01
N PHE A 231 7.18 -12.91 -13.24
CA PHE A 231 8.27 -12.72 -14.17
C PHE A 231 8.10 -11.42 -14.94
N GLU A 232 9.22 -10.96 -15.48
CA GLU A 232 9.35 -9.79 -16.34
C GLU A 232 10.13 -10.22 -17.58
N TYR A 233 9.69 -9.74 -18.74
CA TYR A 233 10.36 -9.91 -20.02
C TYR A 233 10.76 -8.54 -20.55
N THR A 234 12.06 -8.35 -20.76
CA THR A 234 12.61 -7.09 -21.30
C THR A 234 12.73 -7.16 -22.81
N TRP A 235 12.07 -6.23 -23.51
CA TRP A 235 12.18 -6.04 -24.95
C TRP A 235 12.51 -4.58 -25.26
N GLU A 236 13.79 -4.33 -25.57
CA GLU A 236 14.33 -2.98 -25.82
C GLU A 236 14.04 -2.03 -24.64
N PHE A 237 13.15 -1.06 -24.83
CA PHE A 237 12.73 -0.06 -23.86
C PHE A 237 11.41 -0.41 -23.14
N ILE A 238 10.82 -1.57 -23.45
CA ILE A 238 9.60 -2.10 -22.82
C ILE A 238 9.98 -3.26 -21.89
N LYS A 239 9.45 -3.26 -20.68
CA LYS A 239 9.46 -4.39 -19.75
C LYS A 239 8.03 -4.84 -19.52
N GLY A 240 7.64 -5.99 -20.08
CA GLY A 240 6.33 -6.59 -19.84
C GLY A 240 6.40 -7.51 -18.61
N PHE A 241 5.37 -7.53 -17.77
CA PHE A 241 5.38 -8.36 -16.57
C PHE A 241 4.04 -9.02 -16.29
N VAL A 242 4.12 -10.19 -15.65
CA VAL A 242 2.98 -10.92 -15.10
C VAL A 242 3.31 -11.34 -13.67
N LYS A 243 2.42 -11.03 -12.74
CA LYS A 243 2.55 -11.29 -11.30
C LYS A 243 1.32 -12.02 -10.79
N ILE A 244 1.51 -12.83 -9.76
CA ILE A 244 0.45 -13.32 -8.90
C ILE A 244 0.74 -12.75 -7.52
N ASN A 245 -0.24 -12.03 -6.99
CA ASN A 245 -0.21 -11.46 -5.65
C ASN A 245 -1.21 -12.23 -4.78
N TYR A 246 -0.81 -12.63 -3.58
CA TYR A 246 -1.66 -13.18 -2.54
C TYR A 246 -1.59 -12.26 -1.32
N ILE A 247 -2.73 -12.00 -0.70
CA ILE A 247 -2.81 -11.27 0.55
C ILE A 247 -3.74 -11.98 1.55
N ASP A 248 -3.42 -11.84 2.83
CA ASP A 248 -4.19 -12.32 3.97
C ASP A 248 -4.29 -11.18 4.98
N VAL A 249 -5.46 -10.54 4.99
CA VAL A 249 -5.86 -9.50 5.92
C VAL A 249 -6.46 -10.19 7.13
N LYS A 250 -5.78 -10.10 8.26
CA LYS A 250 -6.33 -10.59 9.53
C LYS A 250 -7.49 -9.71 9.98
N GLU A 251 -8.35 -10.36 10.72
CA GLU A 251 -9.53 -9.76 11.32
C GLU A 251 -9.15 -8.61 12.25
N SER A 252 -9.88 -7.50 12.11
CA SER A 252 -9.84 -6.38 13.02
C SER A 252 -10.64 -6.67 14.29
N LYS A 253 -10.24 -6.04 15.38
CA LYS A 253 -10.94 -6.10 16.65
C LYS A 253 -11.21 -4.71 17.18
N ILE A 254 -12.34 -4.53 17.83
CA ILE A 254 -12.68 -3.28 18.51
C ILE A 254 -12.93 -3.55 20.00
N GLN A 255 -12.39 -2.69 20.84
CA GLN A 255 -12.73 -2.63 22.25
C GLN A 255 -13.57 -1.37 22.48
N LEU A 256 -14.83 -1.56 22.88
CA LEU A 256 -15.71 -0.42 23.14
C LEU A 256 -15.31 0.29 24.43
N SER A 257 -15.49 1.60 24.46
CA SER A 257 -15.21 2.41 25.64
C SER A 257 -15.96 1.87 26.87
N GLY A 258 -15.22 1.69 27.97
CA GLY A 258 -15.77 1.13 29.22
C GLY A 258 -15.90 -0.40 29.23
N THR A 259 -15.51 -1.10 28.16
CA THR A 259 -15.42 -2.56 28.12
C THR A 259 -13.96 -3.02 28.16
N THR A 260 -13.72 -4.20 28.73
CA THR A 260 -12.39 -4.83 28.72
C THR A 260 -12.23 -5.89 27.63
N SER A 261 -13.32 -6.30 26.99
CA SER A 261 -13.34 -7.33 25.96
C SER A 261 -13.19 -6.76 24.56
N TRP A 262 -12.33 -7.39 23.77
CA TRP A 262 -12.25 -7.17 22.33
C TRP A 262 -13.38 -7.91 21.61
N MET A 263 -14.02 -7.24 20.67
CA MET A 263 -15.01 -7.82 19.76
C MET A 263 -14.43 -7.87 18.36
N GLU A 264 -14.64 -8.99 17.70
CA GLU A 264 -14.23 -9.23 16.31
C GLU A 264 -15.16 -8.47 15.34
N LEU A 265 -14.58 -7.91 14.28
CA LEU A 265 -15.31 -7.12 13.27
C LEU A 265 -15.69 -7.92 12.02
N ASN A 266 -15.33 -9.22 11.95
CA ASN A 266 -15.65 -10.11 10.83
C ASN A 266 -15.22 -9.54 9.46
N ASP A 267 -14.09 -8.83 9.41
CA ASP A 267 -13.59 -8.13 8.22
C ASP A 267 -12.31 -8.79 7.66
N SER A 268 -12.08 -10.07 7.99
CA SER A 268 -10.94 -10.81 7.45
C SER A 268 -11.13 -11.11 5.97
N VAL A 269 -10.05 -10.99 5.21
CA VAL A 269 -10.07 -11.23 3.76
C VAL A 269 -8.78 -11.90 3.31
N LYS A 270 -8.92 -12.98 2.55
CA LYS A 270 -7.83 -13.55 1.76
C LYS A 270 -8.12 -13.30 0.30
N ALA A 271 -7.14 -12.80 -0.43
CA ALA A 271 -7.32 -12.42 -1.82
C ALA A 271 -6.12 -12.83 -2.66
N SER A 272 -6.36 -13.11 -3.93
CA SER A 272 -5.29 -13.24 -4.91
C SER A 272 -5.66 -12.59 -6.21
N ASP A 273 -4.67 -11.93 -6.80
CA ASP A 273 -4.80 -11.16 -8.03
C ASP A 273 -3.71 -11.57 -9.02
N VAL A 274 -4.08 -11.68 -10.28
CA VAL A 274 -3.12 -11.73 -11.39
C VAL A 274 -2.92 -10.31 -11.89
N ILE A 275 -1.67 -9.85 -11.89
CA ILE A 275 -1.31 -8.50 -12.32
C ILE A 275 -0.56 -8.61 -13.63
N VAL A 276 -1.08 -7.97 -14.67
CA VAL A 276 -0.44 -7.88 -15.97
C VAL A 276 -0.12 -6.42 -16.25
N GLY A 277 1.08 -6.14 -16.72
CA GLY A 277 1.44 -4.77 -17.03
C GLY A 277 2.68 -4.64 -17.89
N ALA A 278 3.00 -3.39 -18.17
CA ALA A 278 4.18 -3.00 -18.90
C ALA A 278 4.78 -1.72 -18.31
N LEU A 279 6.10 -1.63 -18.36
CA LEU A 279 6.88 -0.45 -18.09
C LEU A 279 7.60 -0.03 -19.38
N TYR A 280 7.44 1.21 -19.79
CA TYR A 280 8.07 1.80 -20.95
C TYR A 280 9.02 2.91 -20.51
N ARG A 281 10.29 2.85 -20.95
CA ARG A 281 11.29 3.88 -20.64
C ARG A 281 11.45 4.86 -21.79
N VAL A 282 11.22 6.13 -21.50
CA VAL A 282 11.49 7.26 -22.39
C VAL A 282 12.85 7.85 -22.02
N TYR A 283 13.81 7.74 -22.96
CA TYR A 283 15.15 8.34 -22.87
C TYR A 283 15.91 8.10 -21.56
N SER A 284 15.71 6.94 -20.91
CA SER A 284 16.39 6.59 -19.63
C SER A 284 16.12 7.57 -18.46
N ILE A 285 15.18 8.50 -18.62
CA ILE A 285 14.88 9.57 -17.65
C ILE A 285 13.43 9.48 -17.18
N ILE A 286 12.52 8.98 -18.01
CA ILE A 286 11.11 8.83 -17.63
C ILE A 286 10.72 7.36 -17.77
N ALA A 287 10.07 6.80 -16.76
CA ALA A 287 9.38 5.52 -16.83
C ALA A 287 7.87 5.74 -16.80
N LEU A 288 7.18 5.20 -17.80
CA LEU A 288 5.73 5.08 -17.83
C LEU A 288 5.39 3.65 -17.46
N LYS A 289 4.45 3.44 -16.56
CA LYS A 289 3.97 2.12 -16.19
C LYS A 289 2.45 2.07 -16.29
N ALA A 290 1.96 0.96 -16.82
CA ALA A 290 0.55 0.63 -16.80
C ALA A 290 0.38 -0.82 -16.37
N SER A 291 -0.59 -1.09 -15.51
CA SER A 291 -0.95 -2.46 -15.16
C SER A 291 -2.40 -2.61 -14.79
N VAL A 292 -2.90 -3.83 -14.96
CA VAL A 292 -4.24 -4.25 -14.55
C VAL A 292 -4.09 -5.39 -13.56
N SER A 293 -4.76 -5.29 -12.42
CA SER A 293 -4.88 -6.35 -11.43
C SER A 293 -6.25 -6.99 -11.55
N ILE A 294 -6.27 -8.29 -11.81
CA ILE A 294 -7.46 -9.09 -12.06
C ILE A 294 -7.66 -10.00 -10.85
N PRO A 295 -8.74 -9.84 -10.06
CA PRO A 295 -9.06 -10.74 -8.98
C PRO A 295 -9.29 -12.16 -9.51
N VAL A 296 -8.58 -13.13 -8.92
CA VAL A 296 -8.74 -14.55 -9.27
C VAL A 296 -9.18 -15.40 -8.08
N TYR A 297 -8.98 -14.91 -6.86
CA TYR A 297 -9.42 -15.56 -5.64
C TYR A 297 -9.82 -14.51 -4.62
N THR A 298 -10.93 -14.71 -3.93
CA THR A 298 -11.31 -13.93 -2.76
C THR A 298 -12.08 -14.82 -1.81
N GLN A 299 -11.67 -14.82 -0.55
CA GLN A 299 -12.34 -15.49 0.55
C GLN A 299 -12.54 -14.46 1.65
N TYR A 300 -13.79 -14.13 1.89
CA TYR A 300 -14.22 -13.30 3.01
C TYR A 300 -14.35 -14.15 4.28
N ASP A 301 -14.55 -13.46 5.40
CA ASP A 301 -14.96 -14.09 6.64
C ASP A 301 -16.20 -14.97 6.45
N LYS A 302 -16.28 -16.07 7.21
CA LYS A 302 -17.38 -17.04 7.09
C LYS A 302 -18.71 -16.48 7.58
N ASP A 303 -18.65 -15.49 8.47
CA ASP A 303 -19.80 -14.91 9.12
C ASP A 303 -20.38 -13.72 8.35
N LEU A 304 -19.74 -13.33 7.23
CA LEU A 304 -20.25 -12.35 6.27
C LEU A 304 -21.39 -12.95 5.43
N THR A 305 -22.55 -12.31 5.49
CA THR A 305 -23.77 -12.73 4.78
C THR A 305 -23.85 -12.21 3.34
N ASP A 306 -23.14 -11.13 3.02
CA ASP A 306 -22.98 -10.57 1.67
C ASP A 306 -21.49 -10.57 1.31
N THR A 307 -21.15 -11.13 0.14
CA THR A 307 -19.79 -11.29 -0.36
C THR A 307 -19.70 -10.79 -1.81
N PRO A 308 -19.56 -9.48 -2.03
CA PRO A 308 -19.47 -8.88 -3.34
C PRO A 308 -18.18 -9.27 -4.04
N ASP A 309 -18.26 -9.42 -5.37
CA ASP A 309 -17.11 -9.69 -6.20
C ASP A 309 -16.15 -8.49 -6.20
N ARG A 310 -14.86 -8.77 -5.96
CA ARG A 310 -13.80 -7.79 -6.18
C ARG A 310 -13.72 -7.44 -7.65
N LYS A 311 -13.47 -6.16 -7.93
CA LYS A 311 -13.43 -5.60 -9.28
C LYS A 311 -12.00 -5.49 -9.78
N LEU A 312 -11.84 -5.32 -11.09
CA LEU A 312 -10.53 -5.08 -11.68
C LEU A 312 -9.97 -3.74 -11.22
N TYR A 313 -8.65 -3.67 -11.08
CA TYR A 313 -7.94 -2.44 -10.71
C TYR A 313 -7.00 -2.05 -11.83
N VAL A 314 -6.92 -0.76 -12.11
CA VAL A 314 -5.98 -0.23 -13.10
C VAL A 314 -5.01 0.71 -12.41
N ASN A 315 -3.72 0.51 -12.66
CA ASN A 315 -2.65 1.37 -12.22
C ASN A 315 -2.00 2.03 -13.43
N PHE A 316 -1.74 3.33 -13.29
CA PHE A 316 -0.84 4.06 -14.18
C PHE A 316 0.14 4.87 -13.36
N SER A 317 1.41 4.86 -13.73
CA SER A 317 2.39 5.77 -13.14
C SER A 317 3.35 6.35 -14.16
N VAL A 318 3.81 7.56 -13.84
CA VAL A 318 4.86 8.26 -14.56
C VAL A 318 5.90 8.65 -13.53
N THR A 319 7.13 8.21 -13.72
CA THR A 319 8.25 8.51 -12.82
C THR A 319 9.37 9.16 -13.62
N SER A 320 9.84 10.31 -13.17
CA SER A 320 11.04 10.96 -13.68
C SER A 320 12.23 10.64 -12.78
N PHE A 321 13.38 10.36 -13.38
CA PHE A 321 14.64 10.07 -12.73
C PHE A 321 15.62 11.24 -12.94
N LEU A 322 16.20 11.73 -11.85
CA LEU A 322 17.12 12.87 -11.84
C LEU A 322 18.51 12.41 -11.38
#